data_AF-A0A5K8A6J1-F1
#
_entry.id   AF-A0A5K8A6J1-F1
#
_cell.length_a   1.000
_cell.length_b   1.000
_cell.length_c   1.000
_cell.angle_alpha   90.00
_cell.angle_beta   90.00
_cell.angle_gamma   90.00
#
_symmetry.space_group_name_H-M   'P 1'
#
loop_
_entity.id
_entity.type
_entity.pdbx_description
1 polymer ?
#
loop_
_entity_poly.entity_id
_entity_poly.type
_entity_poly.pdbx_seq_one_letter_code
_entity_poly.pdbx_strand_id
1 'polypeptide(L)'
;MNRIVFLLIGITALLFAATASATVIGYGEIDPSTDVDYWEITLSADGTLSIDVYAIWYEWEFDNIVDSQIYLFENDSNGTLVAYNDDVSYWDFYINSVGTDDGSISVYDSYLQFDSLSAGTYLLAIGDYYLSESEARSGYNDNNYVGTGEYQLTFDSDVDFSVSGTTPVPEPATMLLLGSGLIGFAGVSRKKIFKKN
;
A
#
# COMPACT_ATOMS: atom_id res chain seq x y z
N MET A 1 11.67 -75.93 3.23
CA MET A 1 12.08 -74.92 2.23
C MET A 1 11.13 -73.75 2.35
N ASN A 2 11.67 -72.59 2.76
CA ASN A 2 10.92 -71.44 3.24
C ASN A 2 10.23 -70.65 2.12
N ARG A 3 9.00 -70.22 2.39
CA ARG A 3 8.22 -69.30 1.56
C ARG A 3 8.70 -67.88 1.82
N ILE A 4 9.04 -67.14 0.76
CA ILE A 4 9.29 -65.70 0.82
C ILE A 4 8.06 -65.00 0.26
N VAL A 5 7.35 -64.28 1.12
CA VAL A 5 6.25 -63.38 0.79
C VAL A 5 6.84 -61.97 0.72
N PHE A 6 6.76 -61.31 -0.43
CA PHE A 6 7.13 -59.90 -0.57
C PHE A 6 5.93 -59.03 -0.16
N LEU A 7 6.10 -58.28 0.93
CA LEU A 7 5.17 -57.24 1.36
C LEU A 7 5.56 -55.94 0.64
N LEU A 8 4.70 -55.44 -0.24
CA LEU A 8 4.86 -54.14 -0.87
C LEU A 8 4.27 -53.07 0.07
N ILE A 9 5.11 -52.28 0.72
CA ILE A 9 4.67 -51.12 1.50
C ILE A 9 4.62 -49.93 0.53
N GLY A 10 3.41 -49.53 0.15
CA GLY A 10 3.19 -48.30 -0.60
C GLY A 10 3.43 -47.10 0.32
N ILE A 11 4.48 -46.33 0.04
CA ILE A 11 4.72 -45.03 0.68
C ILE A 11 3.85 -44.01 -0.07
N THR A 12 2.75 -43.60 0.54
CA THR A 12 1.99 -42.44 0.09
C THR A 12 2.76 -41.19 0.53
N ALA A 13 3.38 -40.48 -0.42
CA ALA A 13 3.96 -39.17 -0.13
C ALA A 13 2.82 -38.18 0.09
N LEU A 14 2.66 -37.70 1.32
CA LEU A 14 1.83 -36.53 1.61
C LEU A 14 2.59 -35.31 1.07
N LEU A 15 2.12 -34.75 -0.04
CA LEU A 15 2.65 -33.51 -0.58
C LEU A 15 2.04 -32.36 0.22
N PHE A 16 2.78 -31.81 1.18
CA PHE A 16 2.45 -30.52 1.77
C PHE A 16 2.81 -29.47 0.73
N ALA A 17 1.79 -28.83 0.12
CA ALA A 17 2.03 -27.57 -0.57
C ALA A 17 2.44 -26.58 0.52
N ALA A 18 3.69 -26.13 0.49
CA ALA A 18 4.06 -24.93 1.22
C ALA A 18 3.24 -23.80 0.61
N THR A 19 2.29 -23.24 1.37
CA THR A 19 1.70 -21.96 1.04
C THR A 19 2.85 -20.96 1.03
N ALA A 20 3.10 -20.34 -0.11
CA ALA A 20 4.11 -19.30 -0.19
C ALA A 20 3.52 -18.08 0.53
N SER A 21 4.05 -17.75 1.71
CA SER A 21 3.80 -16.43 2.29
C SER A 21 4.43 -15.40 1.35
N ALA A 22 3.63 -14.44 0.92
CA ALA A 22 4.10 -13.32 0.12
C ALA A 22 4.11 -12.07 1.02
N THR A 23 5.18 -11.29 0.92
CA THR A 23 5.27 -9.98 1.56
C THR A 23 5.51 -8.94 0.47
N VAL A 24 4.72 -7.87 0.46
CA VAL A 24 4.86 -6.75 -0.49
C VAL A 24 5.08 -5.47 0.30
N ILE A 25 6.02 -4.64 -0.14
CA ILE A 25 6.31 -3.34 0.47
C ILE A 25 5.95 -2.24 -0.53
N GLY A 26 5.09 -1.31 -0.10
CA GLY A 26 4.71 -0.09 -0.81
C GLY A 26 5.29 1.14 -0.12
N TYR A 27 5.40 2.24 -0.86
CA TYR A 27 5.85 3.54 -0.35
C TYR A 27 4.95 4.64 -0.92
N GLY A 28 4.64 5.64 -0.10
CA GLY A 28 3.88 6.83 -0.51
C GLY A 28 4.23 8.03 0.36
N GLU A 29 3.55 9.15 0.09
CA GLU A 29 3.73 10.42 0.79
C GLU A 29 2.36 11.07 0.95
N ILE A 30 1.98 11.43 2.17
CA ILE A 30 0.79 12.25 2.43
C ILE A 30 1.19 13.71 2.29
N ASP A 31 0.63 14.38 1.27
CA ASP A 31 0.91 15.77 0.95
C ASP A 31 0.18 16.78 1.87
N PRO A 32 0.71 18.02 2.07
CA PRO A 32 0.13 19.11 2.89
C PRO A 32 -1.22 19.67 2.48
N SER A 33 -1.93 18.99 1.60
CA SER A 33 -3.29 19.34 1.27
C SER A 33 -4.02 18.10 0.79
N THR A 34 -4.78 17.52 1.72
CA THR A 34 -6.02 16.82 1.43
C THR A 34 -5.89 15.48 0.72
N ASP A 35 -4.69 14.90 0.62
CA ASP A 35 -4.54 13.67 -0.14
C ASP A 35 -5.02 12.45 0.64
N VAL A 36 -5.63 11.52 -0.09
CA VAL A 36 -5.87 10.16 0.36
C VAL A 36 -5.30 9.28 -0.73
N ASP A 37 -4.27 8.53 -0.38
CA ASP A 37 -3.65 7.57 -1.27
C ASP A 37 -4.48 6.28 -1.32
N TYR A 38 -4.49 5.65 -2.49
CA TYR A 38 -5.21 4.40 -2.70
C TYR A 38 -4.31 3.27 -3.18
N TRP A 39 -4.55 2.10 -2.63
CA TRP A 39 -3.87 0.85 -2.97
C TRP A 39 -4.91 -0.24 -3.23
N GLU A 40 -4.88 -0.81 -4.43
CA GLU A 40 -5.69 -1.97 -4.78
C GLU A 40 -4.96 -3.25 -4.38
N ILE A 41 -5.67 -4.14 -3.67
CA ILE A 41 -5.15 -5.43 -3.19
C ILE A 41 -6.05 -6.53 -3.74
N THR A 42 -5.48 -7.52 -4.42
CA THR A 42 -6.24 -8.68 -4.92
C THR A 42 -5.75 -9.96 -4.29
N LEU A 43 -6.60 -10.64 -3.51
CA LEU A 43 -6.33 -11.99 -2.98
C LEU A 43 -6.87 -13.05 -3.94
N SER A 44 -6.03 -14.05 -4.26
CA SER A 44 -6.39 -15.14 -5.18
C SER A 44 -7.30 -16.20 -4.56
N ALA A 45 -7.33 -16.31 -3.22
CA ALA A 45 -8.08 -17.28 -2.45
C ALA A 45 -8.44 -16.68 -1.08
N ASP A 46 -9.34 -17.34 -0.35
CA ASP A 46 -9.60 -17.01 1.05
C ASP A 46 -8.33 -17.29 1.86
N GLY A 47 -7.88 -16.33 2.68
CA GLY A 47 -6.62 -16.44 3.41
C GLY A 47 -6.42 -15.33 4.44
N THR A 48 -5.24 -15.27 5.05
CA THR A 48 -4.87 -14.18 5.96
C THR A 48 -4.47 -12.92 5.18
N LEU A 49 -4.60 -11.77 5.82
CA LEU A 49 -4.00 -10.53 5.35
C LEU A 49 -3.63 -9.66 6.54
N SER A 50 -2.40 -9.16 6.57
CA SER A 50 -2.02 -8.02 7.40
C SER A 50 -1.65 -6.81 6.54
N ILE A 51 -1.95 -5.63 7.05
CA ILE A 51 -1.61 -4.34 6.47
C ILE A 51 -1.03 -3.49 7.60
N ASP A 52 0.24 -3.13 7.47
CA ASP A 52 0.96 -2.33 8.45
C ASP A 52 1.46 -1.04 7.80
N VAL A 53 1.21 0.09 8.44
CA VAL A 53 1.68 1.41 8.04
C VAL A 53 2.84 1.81 8.93
N TYR A 54 3.97 2.15 8.32
CA TYR A 54 5.11 2.74 9.00
C TYR A 54 5.23 4.20 8.58
N ALA A 55 4.82 5.14 9.44
CA ALA A 55 5.04 6.56 9.20
C ALA A 55 6.52 6.91 9.44
N ILE A 56 7.20 7.46 8.43
CA ILE A 56 8.64 7.72 8.52
C ILE A 56 8.91 8.97 9.36
N TRP A 57 9.47 8.78 10.55
CA TRP A 57 9.93 9.87 11.41
C TRP A 57 11.25 10.46 10.89
N TYR A 58 11.27 11.74 10.49
CA TYR A 58 12.53 12.46 10.35
C TYR A 58 12.99 12.92 11.73
N GLU A 59 14.12 12.37 12.21
CA GLU A 59 14.69 12.51 13.57
C GLU A 59 14.88 13.96 14.09
N TRP A 60 14.58 14.99 13.29
CA TRP A 60 14.84 16.39 13.60
C TRP A 60 13.71 17.37 13.23
N GLU A 61 12.59 16.88 12.66
CA GLU A 61 11.44 17.70 12.29
C GLU A 61 10.15 17.08 12.85
N PHE A 62 9.63 17.67 13.93
CA PHE A 62 8.37 17.25 14.57
C PHE A 62 7.12 17.60 13.75
N ASP A 63 7.27 18.35 12.66
CA ASP A 63 6.16 18.88 11.85
C ASP A 63 5.79 17.94 10.68
N ASN A 64 6.52 16.83 10.47
CA ASN A 64 6.35 15.88 9.36
C ASN A 64 6.03 14.46 9.84
N ILE A 65 5.05 14.32 10.73
CA ILE A 65 4.58 13.02 11.19
C ILE A 65 3.20 12.80 10.60
N VAL A 66 3.06 11.75 9.79
CA VAL A 66 1.74 11.25 9.40
C VAL A 66 1.20 10.46 10.58
N ASP A 67 0.08 10.91 11.13
CA ASP A 67 -0.72 10.12 12.08
C ASP A 67 -1.68 9.30 11.23
N SER A 68 -1.23 8.13 10.78
CA SER A 68 -1.90 7.45 9.68
C SER A 68 -3.30 6.97 10.07
N GLN A 69 -4.25 7.06 9.14
CA GLN A 69 -5.55 6.41 9.29
C GLN A 69 -5.92 5.69 8.00
N ILE A 70 -6.28 4.41 8.11
CA ILE A 70 -6.57 3.53 6.98
C ILE A 70 -8.00 3.00 6.97
N TYR A 71 -8.56 2.87 5.78
CA TYR A 71 -9.84 2.24 5.49
C TYR A 71 -9.68 1.14 4.43
N LEU A 72 -10.24 -0.03 4.67
CA LEU A 72 -10.32 -1.11 3.70
C LEU A 72 -11.75 -1.28 3.20
N PHE A 73 -11.94 -1.12 1.90
CA PHE A 73 -13.22 -1.35 1.23
C PHE A 73 -13.14 -2.58 0.33
N GLU A 74 -14.24 -3.29 0.16
CA GLU A 74 -14.39 -4.16 -1.00
C GLU A 74 -14.39 -3.29 -2.26
N ASN A 75 -13.64 -3.68 -3.29
CA ASN A 75 -13.69 -3.02 -4.59
C ASN A 75 -14.89 -3.53 -5.42
N ASP A 76 -16.08 -3.46 -4.81
CA ASP A 76 -17.37 -3.81 -5.41
C ASP A 76 -18.13 -2.54 -5.84
N SER A 77 -19.34 -2.69 -6.39
CA SER A 77 -20.13 -1.54 -6.82
C SER A 77 -20.59 -0.62 -5.69
N ASN A 78 -20.54 -1.09 -4.44
CA ASN A 78 -20.99 -0.34 -3.28
C ASN A 78 -19.83 0.25 -2.47
N GLY A 79 -18.60 -0.19 -2.72
CA GLY A 79 -17.43 0.12 -1.91
C GLY A 79 -17.64 -0.32 -0.46
N THR A 80 -18.18 -1.53 -0.22
CA THR A 80 -18.57 -1.97 1.12
C THR A 80 -17.40 -1.84 2.10
N LEU A 81 -17.59 -1.14 3.23
CA LEU A 81 -16.56 -1.01 4.25
C LEU A 81 -16.31 -2.36 4.94
N VAL A 82 -15.05 -2.80 4.93
CA VAL A 82 -14.60 -4.04 5.57
C VAL A 82 -14.08 -3.73 6.98
N ALA A 83 -13.11 -2.83 7.07
CA ALA A 83 -12.48 -2.43 8.32
C ALA A 83 -11.81 -1.06 8.17
N TYR A 84 -11.43 -0.46 9.30
CA TYR A 84 -10.59 0.73 9.36
C TYR A 84 -9.82 0.72 10.67
N ASN A 85 -8.70 1.43 10.71
CA ASN A 85 -7.93 1.66 11.92
C ASN A 85 -7.21 3.02 11.80
N ASP A 86 -7.01 3.71 12.91
CA ASP A 86 -6.17 4.91 13.03
C ASP A 86 -4.90 4.59 13.81
N ASP A 87 -5.01 4.08 15.02
CA ASP A 87 -3.87 3.90 15.91
C ASP A 87 -3.94 2.58 16.70
N VAL A 88 -2.87 2.29 17.43
CA VAL A 88 -2.91 1.24 18.46
C VAL A 88 -3.34 1.84 19.79
N SER A 89 -4.28 1.18 20.47
CA SER A 89 -4.94 1.77 21.63
C SER A 89 -3.97 2.32 22.69
N TYR A 90 -4.30 3.47 23.28
CA TYR A 90 -3.54 4.14 24.35
C TYR A 90 -3.10 3.25 25.54
N TRP A 91 -3.77 2.10 25.78
CA TRP A 91 -3.38 1.15 26.82
C TRP A 91 -2.17 0.28 26.44
N ASP A 92 -1.90 0.11 25.15
CA ASP A 92 -0.73 -0.61 24.63
C ASP A 92 0.57 0.18 24.87
N PHE A 93 0.49 1.51 24.80
CA PHE A 93 1.60 2.46 25.03
C PHE A 93 2.33 2.31 26.38
N TYR A 94 1.65 1.82 27.44
CA TYR A 94 2.26 1.66 28.77
C TYR A 94 3.02 0.33 28.95
N ILE A 95 2.85 -0.60 28.00
CA ILE A 95 3.69 -1.78 27.86
C ILE A 95 4.80 -1.34 26.89
N ASN A 96 6.07 -1.59 27.18
CA ASN A 96 7.20 -1.06 26.41
C ASN A 96 7.33 -1.71 25.01
N SER A 97 6.30 -1.60 24.17
CA SER A 97 6.29 -2.06 22.80
C SER A 97 6.30 -0.82 21.91
N VAL A 98 7.50 -0.53 21.41
CA VAL A 98 7.72 0.31 20.23
C VAL A 98 7.09 -0.47 19.08
N GLY A 99 5.85 -0.10 18.74
CA GLY A 99 4.89 -0.88 17.95
C GLY A 99 4.66 -2.31 18.42
N THR A 100 3.47 -2.78 18.10
CA THR A 100 2.89 -4.01 18.59
C THR A 100 3.55 -5.24 17.94
N ASP A 101 3.08 -6.45 18.25
CA ASP A 101 3.55 -7.70 17.61
C ASP A 101 3.36 -7.72 16.06
N ASP A 102 2.88 -6.62 15.47
CA ASP A 102 2.69 -6.34 14.05
C ASP A 102 3.90 -5.69 13.35
N GLY A 103 4.87 -5.15 14.10
CA GLY A 103 6.12 -4.61 13.53
C GLY A 103 6.14 -3.11 13.30
N SER A 104 5.08 -2.37 13.69
CA SER A 104 5.08 -0.91 13.69
C SER A 104 6.13 -0.38 14.68
N ILE A 105 6.40 0.93 14.72
CA ILE A 105 7.31 1.51 15.74
C ILE A 105 6.68 2.68 16.49
N SER A 106 5.58 3.22 15.98
CA SER A 106 4.84 4.34 16.55
C SER A 106 3.49 3.86 17.07
N VAL A 107 2.96 4.56 18.06
CA VAL A 107 1.54 4.38 18.42
C VAL A 107 0.60 4.96 17.37
N TYR A 108 1.10 5.86 16.52
CA TYR A 108 0.37 6.53 15.43
C TYR A 108 0.37 5.74 14.11
N ASP A 109 0.93 4.52 14.14
CA ASP A 109 1.00 3.64 12.99
C ASP A 109 -0.29 2.79 12.91
N SER A 110 -0.99 2.89 11.78
CA SER A 110 -2.20 2.15 11.50
C SER A 110 -1.90 0.69 11.14
N TYR A 111 -2.68 -0.24 11.72
CA TYR A 111 -2.57 -1.67 11.45
C TYR A 111 -3.93 -2.36 11.25
N LEU A 112 -4.02 -3.33 10.32
CA LEU A 112 -5.16 -4.23 10.15
C LEU A 112 -4.68 -5.69 10.02
N GLN A 113 -5.34 -6.61 10.72
CA GLN A 113 -5.12 -8.06 10.62
C GLN A 113 -6.44 -8.80 10.39
N PHE A 114 -6.42 -9.73 9.45
CA PHE A 114 -7.50 -10.67 9.20
C PHE A 114 -6.96 -12.10 9.33
N ASP A 115 -7.58 -12.90 10.20
CA ASP A 115 -7.33 -14.35 10.29
C ASP A 115 -7.92 -15.10 9.07
N SER A 116 -8.92 -14.50 8.42
CA SER A 116 -9.54 -15.00 7.21
C SER A 116 -10.28 -13.85 6.51
N LEU A 117 -9.82 -13.49 5.32
CA LEU A 117 -10.44 -12.56 4.38
C LEU A 117 -10.77 -13.32 3.10
N SER A 118 -11.95 -13.08 2.53
CA SER A 118 -12.38 -13.78 1.31
C SER A 118 -11.49 -13.42 0.11
N ALA A 119 -11.40 -14.33 -0.87
CA ALA A 119 -10.85 -14.02 -2.18
C ALA A 119 -11.59 -12.83 -2.79
N GLY A 120 -10.86 -11.83 -3.30
CA GLY A 120 -11.48 -10.61 -3.76
C GLY A 120 -10.50 -9.51 -4.08
N THR A 121 -11.02 -8.39 -4.57
CA THR A 121 -10.28 -7.15 -4.75
C THR A 121 -10.76 -6.13 -3.72
N TYR A 122 -9.80 -5.47 -3.08
CA TYR A 122 -10.02 -4.51 -2.01
C TYR A 122 -9.32 -3.21 -2.35
N LEU A 123 -9.88 -2.10 -1.86
CA LEU A 123 -9.30 -0.78 -1.96
C LEU A 123 -8.91 -0.32 -0.55
N LEU A 124 -7.62 -0.20 -0.31
CA LEU A 124 -7.08 0.46 0.87
C LEU A 124 -6.99 1.96 0.57
N ALA A 125 -7.60 2.77 1.42
CA ALA A 125 -7.43 4.21 1.46
C ALA A 125 -6.58 4.56 2.69
N ILE A 126 -5.58 5.41 2.52
CA ILE A 126 -4.71 5.91 3.59
C ILE A 126 -4.64 7.43 3.53
N GLY A 127 -4.81 8.05 4.69
CA GLY A 127 -4.65 9.49 4.88
C GLY A 127 -4.12 9.78 6.28
N ASP A 128 -4.21 11.04 6.68
CA ASP A 128 -3.81 11.53 7.99
C ASP A 128 -5.01 11.71 8.92
N TYR A 129 -4.80 11.43 10.19
CA TYR A 129 -5.82 11.55 11.20
C TYR A 129 -6.14 13.03 11.48
N TYR A 130 -7.40 13.48 11.43
CA TYR A 130 -8.64 12.73 11.30
C TYR A 130 -9.04 12.51 9.84
N LEU A 131 -9.31 11.26 9.47
CA LEU A 131 -9.88 10.88 8.18
C LEU A 131 -11.26 10.23 8.39
N SER A 132 -12.32 10.84 7.88
CA SER A 132 -13.64 10.21 7.88
C SER A 132 -13.82 9.24 6.70
N GLU A 133 -14.75 8.29 6.83
CA GLU A 133 -15.08 7.37 5.72
C GLU A 133 -15.50 8.14 4.44
N SER A 134 -16.20 9.27 4.57
CA SER A 134 -16.59 10.07 3.40
C SER A 134 -15.38 10.68 2.69
N GLU A 135 -14.35 11.06 3.43
CA GLU A 135 -13.10 11.62 2.93
C GLU A 135 -12.21 10.55 2.31
N ALA A 136 -12.10 9.40 3.00
CA ALA A 136 -11.44 8.19 2.51
C ALA A 136 -12.04 7.68 1.18
N ARG A 137 -13.31 8.00 0.90
CA ARG A 137 -13.98 7.67 -0.37
C ARG A 137 -13.85 8.77 -1.43
N SER A 138 -13.77 10.03 -1.02
CA SER A 138 -13.73 11.16 -1.93
C SER A 138 -12.32 11.47 -2.42
N GLY A 139 -11.29 10.95 -1.75
CA GLY A 139 -9.90 11.27 -2.04
C GLY A 139 -9.46 12.60 -1.44
N TYR A 140 -10.16 13.07 -0.41
CA TYR A 140 -9.98 14.43 0.11
C TYR A 140 -10.04 14.44 1.64
N ASN A 141 -8.87 14.52 2.29
CA ASN A 141 -8.74 14.59 3.75
C ASN A 141 -8.82 16.06 4.24
N ASP A 142 -9.99 16.56 4.62
CA ASP A 142 -10.23 17.96 5.00
C ASP A 142 -10.00 18.21 6.50
N ASN A 143 -8.90 17.69 7.04
CA ASN A 143 -8.54 17.93 8.43
C ASN A 143 -7.77 19.27 8.55
N ASN A 144 -7.94 19.97 9.68
CA ASN A 144 -7.16 21.19 9.97
C ASN A 144 -5.82 20.88 10.67
N TYR A 145 -5.53 19.60 10.88
CA TYR A 145 -4.31 19.08 11.50
C TYR A 145 -3.63 18.25 10.43
N VAL A 146 -2.77 18.88 9.62
CA VAL A 146 -2.23 18.21 8.45
C VAL A 146 -0.90 17.56 8.84
N GLY A 147 -0.94 16.29 9.20
CA GLY A 147 0.25 15.45 9.20
C GLY A 147 0.68 15.22 7.76
N THR A 148 1.94 15.51 7.48
CA THR A 148 2.53 15.31 6.15
C THR A 148 3.78 14.50 6.25
N GLY A 149 4.01 13.63 5.29
CA GLY A 149 5.25 12.87 5.28
C GLY A 149 5.16 11.55 4.53
N GLU A 150 6.33 10.93 4.44
CA GLU A 150 6.51 9.65 3.79
C GLU A 150 5.99 8.52 4.68
N TYR A 151 5.42 7.50 4.07
CA TYR A 151 5.04 6.27 4.74
C TYR A 151 5.49 5.04 3.94
N GLN A 152 5.67 3.93 4.64
CA GLN A 152 5.84 2.60 4.07
C GLN A 152 4.63 1.74 4.42
N LEU A 153 4.12 0.98 3.45
CA LEU A 153 3.11 -0.05 3.66
C LEU A 153 3.75 -1.43 3.59
N THR A 154 3.44 -2.29 4.56
CA THR A 154 3.80 -3.70 4.52
C THR A 154 2.53 -4.53 4.43
N PHE A 155 2.46 -5.39 3.42
CA PHE A 155 1.38 -6.36 3.23
C PHE A 155 1.93 -7.77 3.40
N ASP A 156 1.29 -8.60 4.22
CA ASP A 156 1.64 -10.02 4.36
C ASP A 156 0.39 -10.91 4.25
N SER A 157 0.53 -12.05 3.57
CA SER A 157 -0.56 -13.00 3.37
C SER A 157 -0.02 -14.43 3.22
N ASP A 158 -0.81 -15.41 3.65
CA ASP A 158 -0.55 -16.84 3.45
C ASP A 158 -1.03 -17.37 2.08
N VAL A 159 -1.65 -16.52 1.26
CA VAL A 159 -2.09 -16.82 -0.10
C VAL A 159 -1.42 -15.90 -1.12
N ASP A 160 -1.48 -16.27 -2.40
CA ASP A 160 -1.00 -15.39 -3.47
C ASP A 160 -1.88 -14.14 -3.55
N PHE A 161 -1.25 -12.96 -3.58
CA PHE A 161 -1.91 -11.67 -3.76
C PHE A 161 -1.08 -10.72 -4.63
N SER A 162 -1.72 -9.64 -5.09
CA SER A 162 -1.06 -8.52 -5.78
C SER A 162 -1.51 -7.19 -5.20
N VAL A 163 -0.59 -6.22 -5.20
CA VAL A 163 -0.85 -4.84 -4.76
C VAL A 163 -0.50 -3.86 -5.89
N SER A 164 -1.34 -2.85 -6.11
CA SER A 164 -1.08 -1.75 -7.04
C SER A 164 -1.51 -0.41 -6.42
N GLY A 165 -0.58 0.55 -6.29
CA GLY A 165 -0.88 1.90 -5.82
C GLY A 165 -1.32 2.84 -6.95
N THR A 166 -2.09 3.89 -6.64
CA THR A 166 -2.57 4.86 -7.62
C THR A 166 -2.06 6.29 -7.40
N THR A 167 -0.85 6.49 -6.89
CA THR A 167 -0.28 7.84 -6.86
C THR A 167 -0.20 8.37 -8.29
N PRO A 168 -0.87 9.49 -8.64
CA PRO A 168 -0.68 10.11 -9.93
C PRO A 168 0.73 10.72 -9.91
N VAL A 169 1.74 9.96 -10.34
CA VAL A 169 3.06 10.55 -10.60
C VAL A 169 2.82 11.66 -11.63
N PRO A 170 3.06 12.95 -11.31
CA PRO A 170 2.92 14.00 -12.30
C PRO A 170 3.87 13.65 -13.43
N GLU A 171 3.32 13.36 -14.62
CA GLU A 171 4.16 13.15 -15.79
C GLU A 171 5.10 14.35 -15.86
N PRO A 172 6.43 14.13 -15.77
CA PRO A 172 7.35 15.24 -15.58
C PRO A 172 7.08 16.28 -16.66
N ALA A 173 6.96 17.55 -16.30
CA ALA A 173 6.80 18.66 -17.25
C ALA A 173 7.89 18.62 -18.36
N THR A 174 8.97 17.87 -18.13
CA THR A 174 9.94 17.39 -19.10
C THR A 174 9.36 16.73 -20.35
N MET A 175 8.24 16.00 -20.33
CA MET A 175 7.63 15.43 -21.55
C MET A 175 7.02 16.51 -22.44
N LEU A 176 6.30 17.46 -21.83
CA LEU A 176 5.79 18.65 -22.53
C LEU A 176 6.94 19.56 -22.99
N LEU A 177 7.97 19.74 -22.16
CA LEU A 177 9.16 20.52 -22.46
C LEU A 177 10.03 19.88 -23.55
N LEU A 178 10.14 18.56 -23.58
CA LEU A 178 10.83 17.79 -24.62
C LEU A 178 10.07 17.93 -25.95
N GLY A 179 8.75 17.77 -25.93
CA GLY A 179 7.89 17.94 -27.11
C GLY A 179 7.92 19.38 -27.65
N SER A 180 7.76 20.39 -26.80
CA SER A 180 7.80 21.79 -27.19
C SER A 180 9.21 22.27 -27.56
N GLY A 181 10.25 21.76 -26.90
CA GLY A 181 11.65 22.04 -27.22
C GLY A 181 12.03 21.57 -28.63
N LEU A 182 11.64 20.35 -29.02
CA LEU A 182 11.86 19.82 -30.36
C LEU A 182 11.13 20.63 -31.45
N ILE A 183 9.89 21.05 -31.19
CA ILE A 183 9.12 21.91 -32.10
C ILE A 183 9.78 23.29 -32.24
N GLY A 184 10.26 23.87 -31.13
CA GLY A 184 11.02 25.12 -31.13
C GLY A 184 12.29 25.04 -31.97
N PHE A 185 13.07 23.96 -31.84
CA PHE A 185 14.27 23.72 -32.65
C PHE A 185 13.95 23.53 -34.14
N ALA A 186 12.88 22.81 -34.47
CA ALA A 186 12.41 22.64 -35.84
C ALA A 186 11.92 23.97 -36.47
N GLY A 187 11.38 24.89 -35.66
CA GLY A 187 10.97 26.23 -36.10
C GLY A 187 12.16 27.16 -36.39
N VAL A 188 13.19 27.15 -35.54
CA VAL A 188 14.37 28.02 -35.68
C VAL A 188 15.26 27.62 -36.87
N SER A 189 15.36 26.33 -37.18
CA SER A 189 16.15 25.82 -38.32
C SER A 189 15.62 26.27 -39.69
N ARG A 190 14.31 26.53 -39.84
CA ARG A 190 13.72 27.02 -41.11
C ARG A 190 14.13 28.44 -41.47
N LYS A 191 14.43 29.31 -40.49
CA LYS A 191 14.70 30.73 -40.78
C LYS A 191 16.10 30.99 -41.35
N LYS A 192 17.05 30.08 -41.16
CA LYS A 192 18.44 30.21 -41.68
C LYS A 192 18.63 29.61 -43.08
N ILE A 193 17.78 28.68 -43.51
CA ILE A 193 17.96 27.97 -44.80
C ILE A 193 17.36 28.76 -45.99
N PHE A 194 16.41 29.67 -45.75
CA PHE A 194 15.73 30.43 -46.82
C PHE A 194 16.27 31.84 -47.09
N LYS A 195 17.38 32.27 -46.46
CA LYS A 195 18.06 33.51 -46.87
C LYS A 195 19.13 33.19 -47.91
N LYS A 196 18.71 32.94 -49.15
CA LYS A 196 19.57 32.92 -50.33
C LYS A 196 19.22 34.13 -51.20
N ASN A 197 20.19 35.05 -51.24
CA ASN A 197 20.36 36.20 -52.15
C ASN A 197 19.24 37.24 -52.18
#